data_AF-A0A267MK67-F1
#
_entry.id   AF-A0A267MK67-F1
#
_cell.length_a   1.000
_cell.length_b   1.000
_cell.length_c   1.000
_cell.angle_alpha   90.00
_cell.angle_beta   90.00
_cell.angle_gamma   90.00
#
_symmetry.space_group_name_H-M   'P 1'
#
loop_
_entity.id
_entity.type
_entity.pdbx_description
1 polymer ?
#
loop_
_entity_poly.entity_id
_entity_poly.type
_entity_poly.pdbx_seq_one_letter_code
_entity_poly.pdbx_strand_id
1 'polypeptide(L)'
;MKVMLIYNPISGNKSFKNHLDYIIEKFQEQDLQIIPHRVKNIDLLEKVISSLNEKEYKKIVIAGGDGTVNQVVNVLLKYDVNLPIAILPAGASNDYATYFNLPKNIEEMIDIILNDNYTSCDVARINDRYFINVASLGFIVDMSKNVEKDFKNNISMFKQYLKGVEGIPGLKRIPIRVTTKHIVYEEDIYFMLIMNGKSIGGFKKVAPFASINDGLLDVFIFKKCPLYDLFPLLVKVVNGEHFSSPYVKYFQTDHLKIECDEEVSTDLDGEEGCDFPLDIKVVNKKLRINTKANNEDGFSSLRSFSFYDVKNTFGQVTNVSKGVLKEIKRPLSDINIEVAAVEDIKTIIKDLPRHNTFSYVNKESLEEEYFMEAQKTLDNGYLYIVLSSTGSAAGKIIGKVTKREYAHASISFDEELKTIISYNGGENIYSPGLNQEMIEFFNKKKDANIIVYKIKATREQKEIVLNEIRKINEQGSSYNLLGLFLPYSCKKNIMFCSQFVYTMLKVANLEYFNKKPEEVRPTDFVELDYERVLEYCSKMFLNEILE
;
A
#
# COMPACT_ATOMS: atom_id res chain seq x y z
N MET A 1 35.10 6.71 23.32
CA MET A 1 33.82 5.97 23.53
C MET A 1 33.93 4.63 22.81
N LYS A 2 33.31 3.54 23.31
CA LYS A 2 33.40 2.22 22.66
C LYS A 2 32.18 1.92 21.80
N VAL A 3 32.34 1.05 20.80
CA VAL A 3 31.27 0.46 19.99
C VAL A 3 31.47 -1.04 19.99
N MET A 4 30.44 -1.81 20.33
CA MET A 4 30.54 -3.26 20.35
C MET A 4 30.21 -3.81 18.96
N LEU A 5 31.09 -4.61 18.36
CA LEU A 5 30.83 -5.31 17.10
C LEU A 5 30.56 -6.78 17.38
N ILE A 6 29.32 -7.22 17.26
CA ILE A 6 28.95 -8.63 17.34
C ILE A 6 28.85 -9.16 15.92
N TYR A 7 29.65 -10.18 15.58
CA TYR A 7 29.65 -10.70 14.21
C TYR A 7 29.60 -12.22 14.14
N ASN A 8 28.85 -12.73 13.16
CA ASN A 8 28.79 -14.15 12.85
C ASN A 8 29.74 -14.48 11.67
N PRO A 9 30.85 -15.20 11.90
CA PRO A 9 31.88 -15.45 10.89
C PRO A 9 31.43 -16.39 9.76
N ILE A 10 30.34 -17.13 9.94
CA ILE A 10 29.82 -18.09 8.96
C ILE A 10 28.58 -17.59 8.22
N SER A 11 28.12 -16.35 8.50
CA SER A 11 27.00 -15.74 7.78
C SER A 11 27.33 -15.49 6.30
N GLY A 12 26.32 -15.67 5.45
CA GLY A 12 26.41 -15.41 4.01
C GLY A 12 27.56 -16.14 3.32
N ASN A 13 28.33 -15.41 2.51
CA ASN A 13 29.51 -15.93 1.81
C ASN A 13 30.77 -15.99 2.70
N LYS A 14 30.66 -15.75 4.02
CA LYS A 14 31.76 -15.76 4.99
C LYS A 14 32.85 -14.71 4.74
N SER A 15 32.58 -13.69 3.91
CA SER A 15 33.56 -12.65 3.56
C SER A 15 33.63 -11.50 4.57
N PHE A 16 32.65 -11.36 5.48
CA PHE A 16 32.59 -10.25 6.43
C PHE A 16 33.91 -10.03 7.19
N LYS A 17 34.51 -11.12 7.68
CA LYS A 17 35.78 -11.10 8.42
C LYS A 17 36.95 -10.41 7.68
N ASN A 18 36.90 -10.36 6.35
CA ASN A 18 37.94 -9.74 5.53
C ASN A 18 37.89 -8.21 5.60
N HIS A 19 36.81 -7.63 6.13
CA HIS A 19 36.65 -6.19 6.25
C HIS A 19 36.92 -5.66 7.66
N LEU A 20 37.29 -6.52 8.61
CA LEU A 20 37.47 -6.11 10.01
C LEU A 20 38.50 -4.98 10.15
N ASP A 21 39.61 -5.06 9.41
CA ASP A 21 40.68 -4.06 9.45
C ASP A 21 40.19 -2.68 8.97
N TYR A 22 39.52 -2.65 7.82
CA TYR A 22 38.88 -1.44 7.29
C TYR A 22 37.84 -0.84 8.25
N ILE A 23 37.01 -1.68 8.88
CA ILE A 23 36.04 -1.21 9.88
C ILE A 23 36.78 -0.60 11.08
N ILE A 24 37.83 -1.25 11.59
CA ILE A 24 38.63 -0.73 12.71
C ILE A 24 39.22 0.64 12.36
N GLU A 25 39.83 0.76 11.19
CA GLU A 25 40.39 2.02 10.68
C GLU A 25 39.32 3.14 10.68
N LYS A 26 38.15 2.90 10.06
CA LYS A 26 37.09 3.90 9.94
C LYS A 26 36.52 4.37 11.28
N PHE A 27 36.44 3.49 12.28
CA PHE A 27 36.00 3.89 13.63
C PHE A 27 37.10 4.67 14.37
N GLN A 28 38.37 4.29 14.20
CA GLN A 28 39.49 5.01 14.80
C GLN A 28 39.67 6.41 14.22
N GLU A 29 39.42 6.61 12.92
CA GLU A 29 39.36 7.93 12.29
C GLU A 29 38.33 8.88 12.94
N GLN A 30 37.35 8.35 13.66
CA GLN A 30 36.31 9.09 14.38
C GLN A 30 36.51 9.04 15.91
N ASP A 31 37.70 8.69 16.40
CA ASP A 31 38.03 8.54 17.83
C ASP A 31 37.13 7.52 18.57
N LEU A 32 36.60 6.52 17.85
CA LEU A 32 35.80 5.43 18.40
C LEU A 32 36.60 4.13 18.46
N GLN A 33 36.48 3.43 19.58
CA GLN A 33 37.07 2.10 19.75
C GLN A 33 36.04 1.02 19.43
N ILE A 34 36.26 0.24 18.38
CA ILE A 34 35.40 -0.90 18.07
C ILE A 34 35.90 -2.17 18.79
N ILE A 35 35.02 -2.85 19.52
CA ILE A 35 35.32 -4.04 20.32
C ILE A 35 34.65 -5.25 19.67
N PRO A 36 35.39 -6.12 18.96
CA PRO A 36 34.82 -7.25 18.25
C PRO A 36 34.51 -8.44 19.18
N HIS A 37 33.30 -8.96 19.08
CA HIS A 37 32.83 -10.19 19.71
C HIS A 37 32.33 -11.15 18.63
N ARG A 38 33.05 -12.26 18.49
CA ARG A 38 32.71 -13.29 17.51
C ARG A 38 31.66 -14.24 18.07
N VAL A 39 30.52 -14.34 17.40
CA VAL A 39 29.46 -15.30 17.78
C VAL A 39 29.91 -16.72 17.40
N LYS A 40 30.00 -17.59 18.40
CA LYS A 40 30.27 -19.04 18.24
C LYS A 40 29.11 -19.88 18.76
N ASN A 41 28.56 -19.50 19.91
CA ASN A 41 27.32 -20.01 20.48
C ASN A 41 26.65 -18.89 21.30
N ILE A 42 25.39 -19.11 21.68
CA ILE A 42 24.59 -18.11 22.39
C ILE A 42 25.09 -17.88 23.82
N ASP A 43 25.58 -18.91 24.51
CA ASP A 43 26.08 -18.81 25.90
C ASP A 43 27.23 -17.80 26.06
N LEU A 44 28.14 -17.74 25.08
CA LEU A 44 29.22 -16.77 25.10
C LEU A 44 28.71 -15.34 24.92
N LEU A 45 27.70 -15.16 24.05
CA LEU A 45 27.08 -13.86 23.84
C LEU A 45 26.35 -13.40 25.12
N GLU A 46 25.59 -14.29 25.77
CA GLU A 46 24.92 -13.98 27.04
C GLU A 46 25.90 -13.54 28.12
N LYS A 47 27.04 -14.25 28.27
CA LYS A 47 28.08 -13.85 29.23
C LYS A 47 28.60 -12.44 28.96
N VAL A 48 28.89 -12.11 27.71
CA VAL A 48 29.37 -10.78 27.32
C VAL A 48 28.32 -9.72 27.66
N ILE A 49 27.07 -9.92 27.22
CA ILE A 49 25.99 -8.94 27.43
C ILE A 49 25.61 -8.80 28.90
N SER A 50 25.58 -9.88 29.68
CA SER A 50 25.27 -9.84 31.12
C SER A 50 26.24 -9.00 31.96
N SER A 51 27.45 -8.78 31.45
CA SER A 51 28.51 -8.00 32.10
C SER A 51 28.72 -6.61 31.48
N LEU A 52 27.86 -6.25 30.52
CA LEU A 52 27.99 -5.02 29.73
C LEU A 52 27.67 -3.78 30.59
N ASN A 53 28.60 -2.83 30.63
CA ASN A 53 28.33 -1.49 31.15
C ASN A 53 27.91 -0.56 30.01
N GLU A 54 26.61 -0.29 29.88
CA GLU A 54 26.06 0.52 28.78
C GLU A 54 26.72 1.91 28.67
N LYS A 55 27.16 2.50 29.79
CA LYS A 55 27.78 3.84 29.79
C LYS A 55 29.12 3.89 29.04
N GLU A 56 29.76 2.75 28.81
CA GLU A 56 31.01 2.67 28.07
C GLU A 56 30.80 2.59 26.55
N TYR A 57 29.60 2.20 26.12
CA TYR A 57 29.30 1.89 24.74
C TYR A 57 28.30 2.87 24.14
N LYS A 58 28.60 3.34 22.93
CA LYS A 58 27.73 4.24 22.17
C LYS A 58 26.58 3.49 21.50
N LYS A 59 26.88 2.32 20.93
CA LYS A 59 25.96 1.46 20.17
C LYS A 59 26.53 0.05 20.01
N ILE A 60 25.68 -0.86 19.56
CA ILE A 60 26.03 -2.24 19.19
C ILE A 60 25.87 -2.39 17.68
N VAL A 61 26.92 -2.88 17.01
CA VAL A 61 26.92 -3.20 15.58
C VAL A 61 26.79 -4.72 15.44
N ILE A 62 25.79 -5.19 14.70
CA ILE A 62 25.53 -6.60 14.44
C ILE A 62 25.86 -6.90 12.99
N ALA A 63 26.86 -7.75 12.74
CA ALA A 63 27.21 -8.22 11.40
C ALA A 63 26.78 -9.68 11.19
N GLY A 64 25.72 -9.88 10.41
CA GLY A 64 25.15 -11.21 10.18
C GLY A 64 23.90 -11.18 9.31
N GLY A 65 23.23 -12.33 9.21
CA GLY A 65 21.88 -12.43 8.65
C GLY A 65 20.78 -12.26 9.70
N ASP A 66 19.53 -12.41 9.29
CA ASP A 66 18.34 -12.20 10.13
C ASP A 66 18.38 -13.03 11.43
N GLY A 67 18.80 -14.30 11.37
CA GLY A 67 18.95 -15.15 12.56
C GLY A 67 19.99 -14.62 13.55
N THR A 68 21.14 -14.11 13.08
CA THR A 68 22.14 -13.48 13.97
C THR A 68 21.56 -12.22 14.62
N VAL A 69 20.80 -11.42 13.86
CA VAL A 69 20.16 -10.22 14.39
C VAL A 69 19.12 -10.59 15.45
N ASN A 70 18.25 -11.57 15.18
CA ASN A 70 17.26 -12.06 16.14
C ASN A 70 17.91 -12.57 17.44
N GLN A 71 18.94 -13.41 17.35
CA GLN A 71 19.65 -13.95 18.53
C GLN A 71 20.23 -12.83 19.39
N VAL A 72 20.92 -11.87 18.77
CA VAL A 72 21.51 -10.75 19.50
C VAL A 72 20.43 -9.90 20.14
N VAL A 73 19.38 -9.54 19.40
CA VAL A 73 18.24 -8.77 19.94
C VAL A 73 17.62 -9.47 21.15
N ASN A 74 17.37 -10.79 21.08
CA ASN A 74 16.84 -11.56 22.20
C ASN A 74 17.74 -11.47 23.43
N VAL A 75 19.05 -11.63 23.27
CA VAL A 75 20.00 -11.51 24.40
C VAL A 75 20.00 -10.10 24.98
N LEU A 76 20.01 -9.06 24.13
CA LEU A 76 19.95 -7.67 24.59
C LEU A 76 18.68 -7.40 25.40
N LEU A 77 17.53 -7.84 24.91
CA LEU A 77 16.24 -7.65 25.59
C LEU A 77 16.14 -8.46 26.89
N LYS A 78 16.70 -9.68 26.92
CA LYS A 78 16.75 -10.53 28.12
C LYS A 78 17.52 -9.87 29.27
N TYR A 79 18.57 -9.12 28.96
CA TYR A 79 19.39 -8.39 29.95
C TYR A 79 19.03 -6.89 30.04
N ASP A 80 17.89 -6.49 29.47
CA ASP A 80 17.38 -5.10 29.42
C ASP A 80 18.40 -4.06 28.93
N VAL A 81 19.26 -4.44 27.98
CA VAL A 81 20.22 -3.53 27.37
C VAL A 81 19.51 -2.63 26.36
N ASN A 82 19.64 -1.31 26.53
CA ASN A 82 18.91 -0.30 25.73
C ASN A 82 19.82 0.51 24.78
N LEU A 83 20.94 -0.07 24.36
CA LEU A 83 21.85 0.56 23.40
C LEU A 83 21.26 0.55 21.98
N PRO A 84 21.47 1.61 21.18
CA PRO A 84 21.13 1.59 19.77
C PRO A 84 21.86 0.47 19.01
N ILE A 85 21.21 -0.06 17.99
CA ILE A 85 21.69 -1.18 17.18
C ILE A 85 21.96 -0.70 15.75
N ALA A 86 23.11 -1.04 15.21
CA ALA A 86 23.42 -0.95 13.80
C ALA A 86 23.50 -2.34 13.18
N ILE A 87 23.07 -2.50 11.93
CA ILE A 87 23.05 -3.81 11.25
C ILE A 87 23.96 -3.73 10.03
N LEU A 88 24.98 -4.58 9.98
CA LEU A 88 25.79 -4.86 8.80
C LEU A 88 25.23 -6.13 8.12
N PRO A 89 24.48 -6.00 7.01
CA PRO A 89 23.79 -7.11 6.37
C PRO A 89 24.81 -8.06 5.72
N ALA A 90 25.12 -9.17 6.40
CA ALA A 90 26.10 -10.17 5.97
C ALA A 90 25.48 -11.56 5.73
N GLY A 91 24.16 -11.70 5.81
CA GLY A 91 23.41 -12.93 5.53
C GLY A 91 22.95 -13.06 4.07
N ALA A 92 22.18 -14.12 3.80
CA ALA A 92 21.65 -14.40 2.47
C ALA A 92 20.41 -13.54 2.12
N SER A 93 19.42 -13.48 3.03
CA SER A 93 18.16 -12.73 2.82
C SER A 93 18.28 -11.28 3.32
N ASN A 94 18.65 -11.08 4.59
CA ASN A 94 18.75 -9.78 5.26
C ASN A 94 17.43 -8.99 5.15
N ASP A 95 16.33 -9.68 5.43
CA ASP A 95 14.97 -9.16 5.34
C ASP A 95 14.77 -7.94 6.26
N TYR A 96 15.29 -8.02 7.50
CA TYR A 96 15.18 -6.93 8.47
C TYR A 96 15.96 -5.70 8.02
N ALA A 97 17.20 -5.86 7.54
CA ALA A 97 18.00 -4.76 7.00
C ALA A 97 17.38 -4.15 5.72
N THR A 98 16.80 -5.00 4.87
CA THR A 98 16.10 -4.55 3.64
C THR A 98 14.91 -3.66 3.97
N TYR A 99 14.17 -3.95 5.05
CA TYR A 99 13.06 -3.11 5.49
C TYR A 99 13.49 -1.66 5.76
N PHE A 100 14.61 -1.48 6.45
CA PHE A 100 15.17 -0.15 6.76
C PHE A 100 15.88 0.52 5.57
N ASN A 101 15.83 -0.09 4.37
CA ASN A 101 16.59 0.33 3.19
C ASN A 101 18.10 0.45 3.46
N LEU A 102 18.66 -0.45 4.28
CA LEU A 102 20.09 -0.45 4.55
C LEU A 102 20.87 -0.98 3.34
N PRO A 103 21.97 -0.30 2.95
CA PRO A 103 22.78 -0.73 1.83
C PRO A 103 23.51 -2.04 2.13
N LYS A 104 23.76 -2.83 1.09
CA LYS A 104 24.61 -4.02 1.18
C LYS A 104 26.10 -3.70 1.05
N ASN A 105 26.43 -2.54 0.48
CA ASN A 105 27.80 -2.07 0.38
C ASN A 105 28.31 -1.71 1.79
N ILE A 106 29.48 -2.22 2.15
CA ILE A 106 30.04 -2.03 3.48
C ILE A 106 30.45 -0.58 3.74
N GLU A 107 31.00 0.12 2.76
CA GLU A 107 31.44 1.52 2.90
C GLU A 107 30.24 2.42 3.17
N GLU A 108 29.18 2.29 2.36
CA GLU A 108 27.93 3.02 2.56
C GLU A 108 27.28 2.70 3.91
N MET A 109 27.36 1.44 4.36
CA MET A 109 26.82 1.05 5.66
C MET A 109 27.67 1.63 6.79
N ILE A 110 28.99 1.67 6.68
CA ILE A 110 29.88 2.27 7.68
C ILE A 110 29.58 3.77 7.83
N ASP A 111 29.38 4.50 6.73
CA ASP A 111 28.95 5.90 6.79
C ASP A 111 27.66 6.07 7.58
N ILE A 112 26.68 5.18 7.37
CA ILE A 112 25.44 5.19 8.16
C ILE A 112 25.74 4.94 9.64
N ILE A 113 26.54 3.94 9.98
CA ILE A 113 26.82 3.51 11.36
C ILE A 113 27.56 4.58 12.17
N LEU A 114 28.47 5.31 11.53
CA LEU A 114 29.23 6.38 12.18
C LEU A 114 28.34 7.57 12.56
N ASN A 115 27.24 7.79 11.84
CA ASN A 115 26.23 8.79 12.19
C ASN A 115 25.29 8.33 13.31
N ASP A 116 24.69 9.29 14.02
CA ASP A 116 23.74 9.04 15.12
C ASP A 116 22.29 9.23 14.68
N ASN A 117 21.97 8.61 13.54
CA ASN A 117 20.63 8.60 12.98
C ASN A 117 19.92 7.30 13.32
N TYR A 118 18.79 7.37 14.02
CA TYR A 118 18.08 6.21 14.52
C TYR A 118 16.61 6.20 14.10
N THR A 119 16.10 4.99 13.87
CA THR A 119 14.70 4.68 13.63
C THR A 119 14.22 3.76 14.76
N SER A 120 13.19 4.19 15.49
CA SER A 120 12.56 3.36 16.53
C SER A 120 11.67 2.30 15.89
N CYS A 121 11.72 1.08 16.42
CA CYS A 121 10.92 -0.04 15.94
C CYS A 121 10.47 -0.97 17.06
N ASP A 122 9.38 -1.64 16.77
CA ASP A 122 8.67 -2.60 17.57
C ASP A 122 9.39 -3.95 17.51
N VAL A 123 9.29 -4.67 18.62
CA VAL A 123 9.65 -6.10 18.70
C VAL A 123 8.46 -6.85 19.28
N ALA A 124 8.22 -8.05 18.77
CA ALA A 124 7.16 -8.89 19.29
C ALA A 124 7.73 -9.81 20.38
N ARG A 125 7.06 -9.85 21.54
CA ARG A 125 7.35 -10.79 22.62
C ARG A 125 6.35 -11.92 22.58
N ILE A 126 6.84 -13.16 22.62
CA ILE A 126 6.04 -14.38 22.72
C ILE A 126 6.50 -15.16 23.95
N ASN A 127 5.63 -15.27 24.95
CA ASN A 127 6.00 -15.75 26.29
C ASN A 127 7.23 -14.98 26.81
N ASP A 128 8.38 -15.66 26.96
CA ASP A 128 9.65 -15.09 27.44
C ASP A 128 10.69 -14.85 26.33
N ARG A 129 10.32 -15.06 25.06
CA ARG A 129 11.20 -14.88 23.89
C ARG A 129 10.70 -13.76 22.99
N TYR A 130 11.54 -13.33 22.06
CA TYR A 130 11.23 -12.25 21.11
C TYR A 130 11.43 -12.69 19.67
N PHE A 131 10.67 -12.09 18.77
CA PHE A 131 10.89 -12.16 17.32
C PHE A 131 10.80 -10.77 16.69
N ILE A 132 11.60 -10.56 15.65
CA ILE A 132 11.72 -9.28 14.95
C ILE A 132 10.96 -9.27 13.61
N ASN A 133 10.79 -10.44 12.94
CA ASN A 133 10.03 -10.51 11.69
C ASN A 133 8.75 -11.32 11.80
N VAL A 134 8.84 -12.61 12.16
CA VAL A 134 7.71 -13.54 12.09
C VAL A 134 7.76 -14.62 13.18
N ALA A 135 6.59 -14.92 13.74
CA ALA A 135 6.30 -16.19 14.38
C ALA A 135 5.36 -17.00 13.49
N SER A 136 5.63 -18.30 13.33
CA SER A 136 4.77 -19.21 12.59
C SER A 136 4.47 -20.48 13.38
N LEU A 137 3.33 -21.10 13.10
CA LEU A 137 2.92 -22.34 13.74
C LEU A 137 2.14 -23.23 12.78
N GLY A 138 2.17 -24.53 13.06
CA GLY A 138 1.46 -25.54 12.29
C GLY A 138 2.26 -26.07 11.12
N PHE A 139 1.55 -26.54 10.10
CA PHE A 139 2.10 -27.44 9.09
C PHE A 139 3.37 -26.92 8.37
N ILE A 140 3.51 -25.60 8.20
CA ILE A 140 4.66 -24.99 7.53
C ILE A 140 5.98 -25.15 8.32
N VAL A 141 5.88 -25.28 9.65
CA VAL A 141 7.03 -25.46 10.54
C VAL A 141 7.55 -26.89 10.49
N ASP A 142 6.66 -27.88 10.46
CA ASP A 142 7.07 -29.29 10.36
C ASP A 142 7.75 -29.59 9.02
N MET A 143 7.38 -28.86 7.97
CA MET A 143 8.08 -28.90 6.68
C MET A 143 9.48 -28.29 6.74
N SER A 144 9.66 -27.16 7.41
CA SER A 144 10.97 -26.49 7.47
C SER A 144 11.99 -27.28 8.30
N LYS A 145 11.55 -28.00 9.34
CA LYS A 145 12.41 -28.88 10.16
C LYS A 145 12.98 -30.08 9.39
N ASN A 146 12.28 -30.57 8.37
CA ASN A 146 12.67 -31.74 7.57
C ASN A 146 13.51 -31.39 6.32
N VAL A 147 13.86 -30.12 6.13
CA VAL A 147 14.55 -29.64 4.94
C VAL A 147 16.02 -29.36 5.25
N GLU A 148 16.92 -30.03 4.52
CA GLU A 148 18.34 -29.70 4.51
C GLU A 148 18.53 -28.23 4.09
N LYS A 149 19.32 -27.47 4.88
CA LYS A 149 19.50 -26.01 4.80
C LYS A 149 20.25 -25.53 3.54
N ASP A 150 19.87 -25.95 2.35
CA ASP A 150 20.44 -25.47 1.08
C ASP A 150 19.70 -24.21 0.57
N PHE A 151 19.93 -23.11 1.28
CA PHE A 151 19.48 -21.76 0.91
C PHE A 151 20.37 -21.18 -0.19
N LYS A 152 20.13 -21.58 -1.45
CA LYS A 152 20.81 -20.95 -2.59
C LYS A 152 19.93 -20.18 -3.57
N ASN A 153 18.60 -20.30 -3.57
CA ASN A 153 17.71 -19.51 -4.45
C ASN A 153 16.23 -19.55 -4.01
N ASN A 154 15.45 -18.48 -4.21
CA ASN A 154 13.99 -18.41 -3.93
C ASN A 154 13.16 -19.50 -4.64
N ILE A 155 13.65 -19.97 -5.81
CA ILE A 155 13.06 -21.07 -6.57
C ILE A 155 13.23 -22.42 -5.84
N SER A 156 14.28 -22.58 -5.04
CA SER A 156 14.54 -23.79 -4.23
C SER A 156 13.48 -23.94 -3.14
N MET A 157 13.08 -22.85 -2.49
CA MET A 157 12.05 -22.86 -1.45
C MET A 157 10.67 -23.22 -2.02
N PHE A 158 10.31 -22.66 -3.18
CA PHE A 158 9.05 -22.95 -3.89
C PHE A 158 8.96 -24.42 -4.35
N LYS A 159 10.07 -25.00 -4.84
CA LYS A 159 10.16 -26.43 -5.19
C LYS A 159 10.09 -27.36 -3.96
N GLN A 160 10.53 -26.88 -2.81
CA GLN A 160 10.48 -27.65 -1.55
C GLN A 160 9.11 -27.60 -0.89
N TYR A 161 8.42 -26.46 -0.94
CA TYR A 161 7.00 -26.37 -0.59
C TYR A 161 6.13 -27.28 -1.47
N LEU A 162 6.41 -27.33 -2.79
CA LEU A 162 5.78 -28.26 -3.73
C LEU A 162 5.98 -29.74 -3.34
N LYS A 163 7.22 -30.15 -3.03
CA LYS A 163 7.52 -31.52 -2.60
C LYS A 163 6.87 -31.91 -1.27
N GLY A 164 6.77 -30.99 -0.31
CA GLY A 164 6.11 -31.31 0.94
C GLY A 164 4.60 -31.41 0.79
N VAL A 165 3.96 -30.60 -0.05
CA VAL A 165 2.51 -30.72 -0.32
C VAL A 165 2.15 -32.07 -0.98
N GLU A 166 3.01 -32.60 -1.85
CA GLU A 166 2.82 -33.91 -2.50
C GLU A 166 3.01 -35.11 -1.54
N GLY A 167 3.70 -34.91 -0.41
CA GLY A 167 4.11 -35.98 0.50
C GLY A 167 3.25 -36.17 1.76
N ILE A 168 2.12 -35.46 1.93
CA ILE A 168 1.35 -35.49 3.19
C ILE A 168 0.09 -36.37 3.06
N PRO A 169 0.15 -37.65 3.43
CA PRO A 169 -1.05 -38.35 3.86
C PRO A 169 -1.52 -37.73 5.19
N GLY A 170 -2.61 -36.96 5.14
CA GLY A 170 -3.28 -36.43 6.33
C GLY A 170 -2.68 -35.12 6.86
N LEU A 171 -2.90 -34.02 6.14
CA LEU A 171 -2.64 -32.67 6.65
C LEU A 171 -3.40 -32.49 7.97
N LYS A 172 -2.68 -32.54 9.10
CA LYS A 172 -3.29 -32.48 10.42
C LYS A 172 -3.90 -31.10 10.64
N ARG A 173 -5.21 -31.09 10.89
CA ARG A 173 -5.90 -29.89 11.35
C ARG A 173 -5.43 -29.57 12.75
N ILE A 174 -5.32 -28.27 13.03
CA ILE A 174 -4.93 -27.77 14.34
C ILE A 174 -6.11 -26.96 14.87
N PRO A 175 -6.85 -27.47 15.87
CA PRO A 175 -7.88 -26.70 16.55
C PRO A 175 -7.19 -25.64 17.40
N ILE A 176 -7.44 -24.37 17.10
CA ILE A 176 -6.89 -23.25 17.86
C ILE A 176 -8.00 -22.41 18.47
N ARG A 177 -7.66 -21.77 19.58
CA ARG A 177 -8.42 -20.69 20.18
C ARG A 177 -7.55 -19.44 20.28
N VAL A 178 -7.93 -18.40 19.55
CA VAL A 178 -7.26 -17.10 19.54
C VAL A 178 -8.08 -16.11 20.31
N THR A 179 -7.49 -15.49 21.32
CA THR A 179 -8.10 -14.43 22.12
C THR A 179 -7.31 -13.14 21.95
N THR A 180 -7.98 -12.07 21.55
CA THR A 180 -7.46 -10.70 21.54
C THR A 180 -8.37 -9.82 22.39
N LYS A 181 -8.02 -8.53 22.55
CA LYS A 181 -8.88 -7.56 23.25
C LYS A 181 -10.30 -7.46 22.67
N HIS A 182 -10.46 -7.71 21.37
CA HIS A 182 -11.71 -7.48 20.65
C HIS A 182 -12.36 -8.76 20.10
N ILE A 183 -11.62 -9.87 20.04
CA ILE A 183 -12.03 -11.07 19.32
C ILE A 183 -11.69 -12.30 20.14
N VAL A 184 -12.66 -13.21 20.30
CA VAL A 184 -12.41 -14.62 20.61
C VAL A 184 -12.75 -15.42 19.35
N TYR A 185 -11.82 -16.24 18.89
CA TYR A 185 -11.93 -16.95 17.63
C TYR A 185 -11.44 -18.38 17.76
N GLU A 186 -12.31 -19.33 17.45
CA GLU A 186 -12.03 -20.77 17.49
C GLU A 186 -12.20 -21.33 16.08
N GLU A 187 -11.21 -22.08 15.59
CA GLU A 187 -11.20 -22.60 14.22
C GLU A 187 -10.21 -23.76 14.04
N ASP A 188 -10.52 -24.68 13.11
CA ASP A 188 -9.56 -25.65 12.58
C ASP A 188 -8.67 -24.99 11.51
N ILE A 189 -7.35 -24.98 11.72
CA ILE A 189 -6.39 -24.34 10.81
C ILE A 189 -5.33 -25.31 10.29
N TYR A 190 -4.61 -24.90 9.25
CA TYR A 190 -3.40 -25.58 8.79
C TYR A 190 -2.13 -24.92 9.30
N PHE A 191 -2.08 -23.59 9.27
CA PHE A 191 -0.96 -22.83 9.80
C PHE A 191 -1.37 -21.39 10.11
N MET A 192 -0.56 -20.71 10.91
CA MET A 192 -0.72 -19.30 11.21
C MET A 192 0.62 -18.58 11.08
N LEU A 193 0.58 -17.33 10.63
CA LEU A 193 1.71 -16.42 10.60
C LEU A 193 1.37 -15.18 11.44
N ILE A 194 2.26 -14.78 12.33
CA ILE A 194 2.17 -13.55 13.12
C ILE A 194 3.38 -12.70 12.74
N MET A 195 3.11 -11.55 12.14
CA MET A 195 4.12 -10.73 11.47
C MET A 195 4.35 -9.43 12.23
N ASN A 196 5.60 -9.13 12.52
CA ASN A 196 6.10 -7.79 12.89
C ASN A 196 6.77 -7.12 11.67
N GLY A 197 7.46 -7.91 10.84
CA GLY A 197 8.09 -7.47 9.59
C GLY A 197 7.20 -7.67 8.35
N LYS A 198 7.61 -7.09 7.21
CA LYS A 198 6.88 -7.22 5.91
C LYS A 198 7.21 -8.50 5.12
N SER A 199 8.31 -9.17 5.46
CA SER A 199 8.90 -10.24 4.64
C SER A 199 9.23 -11.48 5.45
N ILE A 200 9.15 -12.64 4.78
CA ILE A 200 9.56 -13.94 5.31
C ILE A 200 10.49 -14.60 4.29
N GLY A 201 11.72 -14.91 4.66
CA GLY A 201 12.64 -15.72 3.86
C GLY A 201 12.88 -15.19 2.45
N GLY A 202 12.90 -13.85 2.26
CA GLY A 202 13.05 -13.20 0.96
C GLY A 202 11.74 -12.96 0.18
N PHE A 203 10.59 -13.43 0.67
CA PHE A 203 9.27 -13.12 0.12
C PHE A 203 8.76 -11.79 0.68
N LYS A 204 8.90 -10.71 -0.11
CA LYS A 204 8.63 -9.33 0.30
C LYS A 204 7.16 -8.92 0.35
N LYS A 205 6.25 -9.78 -0.10
CA LYS A 205 4.82 -9.46 -0.28
C LYS A 205 3.89 -10.22 0.66
N VAL A 206 4.42 -10.99 1.61
CA VAL A 206 3.60 -11.81 2.51
C VAL A 206 2.77 -10.93 3.45
N ALA A 207 3.35 -9.88 4.01
CA ALA A 207 2.63 -8.94 4.86
C ALA A 207 2.81 -7.50 4.33
N PRO A 208 2.13 -7.10 3.25
CA PRO A 208 2.30 -5.79 2.65
C PRO A 208 1.82 -4.64 3.55
N PHE A 209 1.01 -4.94 4.58
CA PHE A 209 0.48 -3.96 5.53
C PHE A 209 1.25 -3.89 6.85
N ALA A 210 2.09 -4.88 7.17
CA ALA A 210 2.85 -4.90 8.43
C ALA A 210 3.78 -3.71 8.52
N SER A 211 3.87 -3.07 9.68
CA SER A 211 4.84 -2.00 9.92
C SER A 211 5.57 -2.27 11.22
N ILE A 212 6.89 -2.14 11.21
CA ILE A 212 7.72 -2.40 12.40
C ILE A 212 7.64 -1.28 13.45
N ASN A 213 6.69 -0.35 13.37
CA ASN A 213 6.65 0.86 14.21
C ASN A 213 5.23 1.40 14.41
N ASP A 214 4.21 0.62 14.11
CA ASP A 214 2.80 1.00 14.27
C ASP A 214 2.20 0.50 15.59
N GLY A 215 2.95 -0.28 16.37
CA GLY A 215 2.52 -0.87 17.62
C GLY A 215 1.61 -2.09 17.44
N LEU A 216 1.53 -2.68 16.25
CA LEU A 216 0.61 -3.77 15.91
C LEU A 216 1.34 -4.98 15.32
N LEU A 217 0.73 -6.15 15.45
CA LEU A 217 1.10 -7.38 14.74
C LEU A 217 0.08 -7.68 13.66
N ASP A 218 0.57 -8.14 12.52
CA ASP A 218 -0.24 -8.60 11.41
C ASP A 218 -0.43 -10.12 11.49
N VAL A 219 -1.65 -10.56 11.82
CA VAL A 219 -1.96 -11.97 12.08
C VAL A 219 -2.71 -12.58 10.91
N PHE A 220 -2.19 -13.69 10.39
CA PHE A 220 -2.75 -14.46 9.29
C PHE A 220 -3.07 -15.88 9.72
N ILE A 221 -4.36 -16.21 9.71
CA ILE A 221 -4.85 -17.54 10.04
C ILE A 221 -5.28 -18.23 8.75
N PHE A 222 -4.61 -19.33 8.41
CA PHE A 222 -4.93 -20.14 7.24
C PHE A 222 -5.82 -21.31 7.66
N LYS A 223 -7.12 -21.12 7.43
CA LYS A 223 -8.17 -22.07 7.79
C LYS A 223 -8.00 -23.37 7.02
N LYS A 224 -8.59 -24.43 7.57
CA LYS A 224 -8.81 -25.66 6.83
C LYS A 224 -9.52 -25.37 5.50
N CYS A 225 -8.92 -25.87 4.42
CA CYS A 225 -9.50 -25.87 3.08
C CYS A 225 -9.29 -27.24 2.42
N PRO A 226 -10.09 -27.58 1.39
CA PRO A 226 -9.83 -28.77 0.59
C PRO A 226 -8.41 -28.74 0.01
N LEU A 227 -7.75 -29.90 -0.11
CA LEU A 227 -6.35 -29.98 -0.59
C LEU A 227 -6.16 -29.35 -1.99
N TYR A 228 -7.19 -29.41 -2.85
CA TYR A 228 -7.15 -28.77 -4.17
C TYR A 228 -7.18 -27.23 -4.10
N ASP A 229 -7.67 -26.64 -3.01
CA ASP A 229 -7.66 -25.19 -2.77
C ASP A 229 -6.39 -24.72 -2.03
N LEU A 230 -5.65 -25.66 -1.39
CA LEU A 230 -4.43 -25.36 -0.65
C LEU A 230 -3.31 -24.87 -1.56
N PHE A 231 -3.09 -25.53 -2.69
CA PHE A 231 -2.02 -25.14 -3.61
C PHE A 231 -2.22 -23.74 -4.21
N PRO A 232 -3.40 -23.39 -4.79
CA PRO A 232 -3.70 -22.02 -5.21
C PRO A 232 -3.55 -20.99 -4.09
N LEU A 233 -3.87 -21.37 -2.85
CA LEU A 233 -3.72 -20.49 -1.69
C LEU A 233 -2.23 -20.18 -1.41
N LEU A 234 -1.35 -21.19 -1.42
CA LEU A 234 0.09 -20.98 -1.24
C LEU A 234 0.69 -20.07 -2.33
N VAL A 235 0.26 -20.22 -3.59
CA VAL A 235 0.67 -19.31 -4.68
C VAL A 235 0.25 -17.87 -4.40
N LYS A 236 -0.99 -17.66 -3.92
CA LYS A 236 -1.46 -16.33 -3.51
C LYS A 236 -0.68 -15.76 -2.33
N VAL A 237 -0.16 -16.60 -1.42
CA VAL A 237 0.69 -16.14 -0.31
C VAL A 237 1.97 -15.52 -0.85
N VAL A 238 2.67 -16.24 -1.72
CA VAL A 238 3.92 -15.76 -2.34
C VAL A 238 3.73 -14.46 -3.13
N ASN A 239 2.58 -14.31 -3.79
CA ASN A 239 2.26 -13.10 -4.55
C ASN A 239 1.70 -11.94 -3.70
N GLY A 240 1.36 -12.17 -2.43
CA GLY A 240 0.72 -11.17 -1.56
C GLY A 240 -0.78 -10.96 -1.82
N GLU A 241 -1.46 -11.93 -2.44
CA GLU A 241 -2.87 -11.85 -2.85
C GLU A 241 -3.82 -12.68 -1.97
N HIS A 242 -3.26 -13.37 -0.98
CA HIS A 242 -3.96 -14.33 -0.13
C HIS A 242 -5.03 -13.70 0.79
N PHE A 243 -4.96 -12.39 1.06
CA PHE A 243 -5.97 -11.60 1.79
C PHE A 243 -7.40 -11.72 1.23
N SER A 244 -7.51 -11.99 -0.08
CA SER A 244 -8.79 -12.16 -0.78
C SER A 244 -9.41 -13.55 -0.61
N SER A 245 -8.67 -14.50 -0.04
CA SER A 245 -9.11 -15.89 0.09
C SER A 245 -10.11 -16.07 1.24
N PRO A 246 -11.22 -16.80 1.06
CA PRO A 246 -12.12 -17.13 2.16
C PRO A 246 -11.46 -18.04 3.22
N TYR A 247 -10.35 -18.70 2.86
CA TYR A 247 -9.57 -19.56 3.73
C TYR A 247 -8.49 -18.81 4.52
N VAL A 248 -8.42 -17.48 4.42
CA VAL A 248 -7.48 -16.65 5.16
C VAL A 248 -8.25 -15.65 6.00
N LYS A 249 -7.98 -15.66 7.30
CA LYS A 249 -8.41 -14.59 8.20
C LYS A 249 -7.22 -13.71 8.52
N TYR A 250 -7.40 -12.40 8.34
CA TYR A 250 -6.40 -11.38 8.62
C TYR A 250 -6.95 -10.37 9.61
N PHE A 251 -6.14 -9.98 10.59
CA PHE A 251 -6.42 -8.87 11.51
C PHE A 251 -5.11 -8.34 12.09
N GLN A 252 -5.15 -7.10 12.59
CA GLN A 252 -4.07 -6.49 13.33
C GLN A 252 -4.40 -6.42 14.83
N THR A 253 -3.41 -6.62 15.69
CA THR A 253 -3.58 -6.54 17.15
C THR A 253 -2.26 -6.24 17.85
N ASP A 254 -2.30 -5.53 18.98
CA ASP A 254 -1.14 -5.30 19.86
C ASP A 254 -0.87 -6.48 20.81
N HIS A 255 -1.90 -7.31 21.06
CA HIS A 255 -1.85 -8.48 21.93
C HIS A 255 -2.76 -9.60 21.43
N LEU A 256 -2.27 -10.84 21.43
CA LEU A 256 -3.05 -12.05 21.24
C LEU A 256 -2.57 -13.20 22.13
N LYS A 257 -3.50 -14.02 22.58
CA LYS A 257 -3.25 -15.31 23.21
C LYS A 257 -3.71 -16.43 22.28
N ILE A 258 -2.90 -17.46 22.09
CA ILE A 258 -3.24 -18.63 21.29
C ILE A 258 -3.17 -19.87 22.17
N GLU A 259 -4.26 -20.62 22.21
CA GLU A 259 -4.39 -21.87 22.95
C GLU A 259 -4.63 -23.01 21.96
N CYS A 260 -3.98 -24.14 22.19
CA CYS A 260 -4.06 -25.36 21.38
C CYS A 260 -3.73 -26.55 22.30
N ASP A 261 -4.56 -27.59 22.26
CA ASP A 261 -4.36 -28.81 23.07
C ASP A 261 -3.50 -29.87 22.33
N GLU A 262 -3.28 -29.68 21.03
CA GLU A 262 -2.44 -30.55 20.20
C GLU A 262 -0.96 -30.14 20.28
N GLU A 263 -0.05 -31.13 20.16
CA GLU A 263 1.38 -30.87 19.99
C GLU A 263 1.66 -30.25 18.61
N VAL A 264 1.97 -28.96 18.59
CA VAL A 264 2.17 -28.19 17.36
C VAL A 264 3.51 -27.46 17.42
N SER A 265 4.36 -27.71 16.44
CA SER A 265 5.61 -26.98 16.28
C SER A 265 5.36 -25.49 16.01
N THR A 266 6.15 -24.65 16.67
CA THR A 266 6.23 -23.21 16.39
C THR A 266 7.64 -22.83 15.92
N ASP A 267 7.74 -21.74 15.19
CA ASP A 267 8.98 -21.17 14.66
C ASP A 267 9.00 -19.66 14.89
N LEU A 268 10.15 -19.13 15.32
CA LEU A 268 10.40 -17.72 15.56
C LEU A 268 11.61 -17.29 14.72
N ASP A 269 11.38 -16.49 13.68
CA ASP A 269 12.41 -16.02 12.74
C ASP A 269 13.32 -17.13 12.18
N GLY A 270 12.78 -18.34 11.96
CA GLY A 270 13.54 -19.49 11.44
C GLY A 270 14.24 -20.34 12.50
N GLU A 271 13.99 -20.10 13.78
CA GLU A 271 14.42 -20.93 14.91
C GLU A 271 13.23 -21.61 15.58
N GLU A 272 13.48 -22.71 16.29
CA GLU A 272 12.45 -23.39 17.08
C GLU A 272 11.80 -22.43 18.09
N GLY A 273 10.46 -22.42 18.13
CA GLY A 273 9.68 -21.48 18.92
C GLY A 273 9.31 -21.94 20.32
N CYS A 274 8.21 -21.39 20.85
CA CYS A 274 7.68 -21.67 22.19
C CYS A 274 6.54 -22.71 22.14
N ASP A 275 6.34 -23.41 23.25
CA ASP A 275 5.18 -24.28 23.44
C ASP A 275 3.92 -23.48 23.79
N PHE A 276 2.75 -24.07 23.51
CA PHE A 276 1.45 -23.50 23.88
C PHE A 276 1.22 -23.55 25.40
N PRO A 277 0.42 -22.61 25.96
CA PRO A 277 -0.21 -21.48 25.29
C PRO A 277 0.79 -20.38 24.91
N LEU A 278 0.50 -19.66 23.83
CA LEU A 278 1.32 -18.56 23.34
C LEU A 278 0.68 -17.22 23.77
N ASP A 279 1.39 -16.42 24.57
CA ASP A 279 1.04 -15.04 24.91
C ASP A 279 1.93 -14.09 24.10
N ILE A 280 1.36 -13.44 23.08
CA ILE A 280 2.12 -12.65 22.10
C ILE A 280 1.74 -11.17 22.20
N LYS A 281 2.71 -10.29 22.45
CA LYS A 281 2.52 -8.86 22.66
C LYS A 281 3.54 -8.03 21.88
N VAL A 282 3.11 -6.89 21.35
CA VAL A 282 4.03 -5.88 20.81
C VAL A 282 4.70 -5.15 21.95
N VAL A 283 6.03 -5.00 21.87
CA VAL A 283 6.80 -4.08 22.70
C VAL A 283 7.15 -2.88 21.83
N ASN A 284 6.27 -1.88 21.88
CA ASN A 284 6.26 -0.73 20.98
C ASN A 284 7.55 0.10 21.12
N LYS A 285 8.18 0.44 19.98
CA LYS A 285 9.39 1.27 19.87
C LYS A 285 10.55 0.86 20.80
N LYS A 286 10.67 -0.43 21.15
CA LYS A 286 11.69 -0.93 22.09
C LYS A 286 13.11 -0.90 21.51
N LEU A 287 13.26 -1.03 20.20
CA LEU A 287 14.57 -1.08 19.54
C LEU A 287 14.84 0.21 18.78
N ARG A 288 16.09 0.68 18.81
CA ARG A 288 16.56 1.84 18.03
C ARG A 288 17.57 1.38 17.00
N ILE A 289 17.19 1.38 15.73
CA ILE A 289 18.03 0.90 14.63
C ILE A 289 18.68 2.06 13.90
N ASN A 290 19.99 1.96 13.66
CA ASN A 290 20.77 2.98 12.98
C ASN A 290 20.43 2.99 11.47
N THR A 291 20.03 4.15 10.95
CA THR A 291 19.50 4.34 9.60
C THR A 291 20.07 5.58 8.93
N LYS A 292 19.87 5.74 7.62
CA LYS A 292 20.42 6.87 6.86
C LYS A 292 19.92 8.24 7.36
N ALA A 293 18.69 8.32 7.85
CA ALA A 293 18.09 9.52 8.44
C ALA A 293 17.44 9.21 9.78
N ASN A 294 17.35 10.21 10.65
CA ASN A 294 16.58 10.15 11.90
C ASN A 294 15.10 10.02 11.59
N ASN A 295 14.46 9.01 12.16
CA ASN A 295 13.03 8.79 12.09
C ASN A 295 12.57 8.26 13.45
N GLU A 296 12.49 9.15 14.45
CA GLU A 296 11.98 8.81 15.79
C GLU A 296 10.50 8.38 15.75
N ASP A 297 9.78 8.80 14.71
CA ASP A 297 8.42 8.35 14.37
C ASP A 297 8.40 7.16 13.40
N GLY A 298 9.55 6.52 13.19
CA GLY A 298 9.77 5.48 12.20
C GLY A 298 9.43 5.95 10.78
N PHE A 299 9.28 5.04 9.82
CA PHE A 299 8.76 5.36 8.49
C PHE A 299 7.27 5.80 8.55
N SER A 300 6.93 6.86 9.30
CA SER A 300 5.60 7.47 9.35
C SER A 300 5.24 8.22 8.06
N SER A 301 6.21 8.46 7.18
CA SER A 301 6.04 9.02 5.84
C SER A 301 5.56 8.00 4.80
N LEU A 302 5.42 6.73 5.19
CA LEU A 302 4.69 5.69 4.49
C LEU A 302 3.71 5.05 5.48
N ARG A 303 2.65 5.78 5.88
CA ARG A 303 1.36 5.10 5.89
C ARG A 303 1.16 4.58 4.46
N SER A 304 1.59 3.35 4.19
CA SER A 304 0.73 2.49 3.41
C SER A 304 -0.59 2.56 4.16
N PHE A 305 -1.53 3.35 3.65
CA PHE A 305 -2.93 3.26 4.06
C PHE A 305 -3.23 1.76 4.15
N SER A 306 -3.38 1.25 5.37
CA SER A 306 -3.59 -0.16 5.58
C SER A 306 -4.87 -0.52 4.82
N PHE A 307 -4.93 -1.70 4.22
CA PHE A 307 -6.21 -2.22 3.72
C PHE A 307 -7.25 -2.20 4.84
N TYR A 308 -6.87 -2.17 6.12
CA TYR A 308 -7.73 -2.03 7.28
C TYR A 308 -8.24 -0.60 7.52
N ASP A 309 -7.47 0.47 7.21
CA ASP A 309 -7.97 1.85 7.23
C ASP A 309 -8.95 2.07 6.08
N VAL A 310 -8.61 1.52 4.90
CA VAL A 310 -9.52 1.44 3.76
C VAL A 310 -10.73 0.59 4.13
N LYS A 311 -10.59 -0.59 4.70
CA LYS A 311 -11.68 -1.53 5.03
C LYS A 311 -12.45 -1.20 6.30
N ASN A 312 -11.99 -0.35 7.20
CA ASN A 312 -12.83 0.23 8.27
C ASN A 312 -13.62 1.42 7.73
N THR A 313 -13.03 2.23 6.85
CA THR A 313 -13.74 3.29 6.11
C THR A 313 -14.78 2.69 5.14
N PHE A 314 -14.46 1.58 4.47
CA PHE A 314 -15.34 0.79 3.60
C PHE A 314 -16.19 -0.24 4.36
N GLY A 315 -15.80 -0.66 5.55
CA GLY A 315 -16.53 -1.64 6.37
C GLY A 315 -17.67 -1.00 7.15
N GLN A 316 -17.56 0.30 7.43
CA GLN A 316 -18.70 1.13 7.82
C GLN A 316 -19.63 1.44 6.64
N VAL A 317 -19.19 1.19 5.39
CA VAL A 317 -19.92 1.51 4.15
C VAL A 317 -20.01 0.28 3.22
N THR A 318 -20.98 -0.59 3.52
CA THR A 318 -21.65 -1.56 2.60
C THR A 318 -21.23 -3.04 2.56
N ASN A 319 -22.26 -3.88 2.65
CA ASN A 319 -22.33 -5.25 2.13
C ASN A 319 -22.05 -5.26 0.61
N VAL A 320 -20.95 -5.87 0.16
CA VAL A 320 -20.62 -6.00 -1.28
C VAL A 320 -20.63 -7.45 -1.73
N SER A 321 -21.26 -7.71 -2.87
CA SER A 321 -21.39 -9.04 -3.50
C SER A 321 -20.11 -9.54 -4.18
N LYS A 322 -19.85 -10.85 -4.07
CA LYS A 322 -18.65 -11.61 -4.49
C LYS A 322 -18.17 -11.42 -5.95
N GLY A 323 -18.97 -10.86 -6.86
CA GLY A 323 -18.61 -10.64 -8.27
C GLY A 323 -17.56 -9.55 -8.48
N VAL A 324 -17.62 -8.48 -7.69
CA VAL A 324 -16.77 -7.27 -7.83
C VAL A 324 -15.31 -7.51 -7.40
N LEU A 325 -15.08 -8.42 -6.45
CA LEU A 325 -13.75 -8.80 -5.96
C LEU A 325 -12.88 -9.52 -7.01
N LYS A 326 -13.47 -10.02 -8.10
CA LYS A 326 -12.75 -10.81 -9.12
C LYS A 326 -12.04 -9.93 -10.17
N GLU A 327 -12.51 -8.70 -10.38
CA GLU A 327 -11.96 -7.75 -11.38
C GLU A 327 -10.97 -6.73 -10.81
N ILE A 328 -10.87 -6.63 -9.48
CA ILE A 328 -9.85 -5.84 -8.75
C ILE A 328 -8.45 -6.52 -8.81
N LYS A 329 -8.28 -7.63 -9.55
CA LYS A 329 -7.09 -8.50 -9.59
C LYS A 329 -5.91 -8.01 -10.44
N ARG A 330 -5.83 -6.74 -10.82
CA ARG A 330 -4.69 -6.21 -11.59
C ARG A 330 -3.59 -5.71 -10.62
N PRO A 331 -2.30 -6.06 -10.82
CA PRO A 331 -1.23 -5.63 -9.91
C PRO A 331 -1.04 -4.10 -9.90
N LEU A 332 -0.99 -3.48 -8.71
CA LEU A 332 -0.64 -2.06 -8.54
C LEU A 332 0.78 -1.70 -9.03
N SER A 333 1.62 -2.68 -9.36
CA SER A 333 2.97 -2.49 -9.90
C SER A 333 2.99 -1.91 -11.32
N ASP A 334 1.85 -1.90 -12.02
CA ASP A 334 1.74 -1.40 -13.39
C ASP A 334 1.39 0.10 -13.45
N ILE A 335 1.22 0.75 -12.30
CA ILE A 335 0.89 2.18 -12.19
C ILE A 335 2.19 2.94 -11.96
N ASN A 336 2.70 3.61 -12.99
CA ASN A 336 3.83 4.55 -12.86
C ASN A 336 3.38 5.83 -12.14
N ILE A 337 3.47 5.83 -10.81
CA ILE A 337 3.35 7.05 -9.99
C ILE A 337 4.75 7.68 -9.89
N GLU A 338 5.31 8.07 -11.03
CA GLU A 338 6.41 9.04 -11.01
C GLU A 338 5.80 10.45 -11.11
N VAL A 339 6.16 11.29 -10.15
CA VAL A 339 5.90 12.73 -10.09
C VAL A 339 4.47 13.13 -9.71
N ALA A 340 4.11 13.08 -8.43
CA ALA A 340 3.06 13.93 -7.87
C ALA A 340 3.63 14.65 -6.63
N ALA A 341 3.35 15.95 -6.47
CA ALA A 341 3.86 16.67 -5.30
C ALA A 341 3.10 16.17 -4.06
N VAL A 342 3.80 15.99 -2.95
CA VAL A 342 3.27 15.43 -1.69
C VAL A 342 2.00 16.15 -1.23
N GLU A 343 1.89 17.45 -1.50
CA GLU A 343 0.73 18.30 -1.18
C GLU A 343 -0.52 17.97 -2.01
N ASP A 344 -0.34 17.59 -3.28
CA ASP A 344 -1.43 17.20 -4.18
C ASP A 344 -2.03 15.86 -3.73
N ILE A 345 -1.18 14.91 -3.34
CA ILE A 345 -1.59 13.62 -2.79
C ILE A 345 -2.32 13.80 -1.44
N LYS A 346 -1.79 14.65 -0.55
CA LYS A 346 -2.45 14.97 0.75
C LYS A 346 -3.85 15.55 0.57
N THR A 347 -4.07 16.34 -0.48
CA THR A 347 -5.39 16.95 -0.76
C THR A 347 -6.38 15.89 -1.27
N ILE A 348 -5.96 14.98 -2.15
CA ILE A 348 -6.80 13.85 -2.60
C ILE A 348 -7.15 12.91 -1.44
N ILE A 349 -6.21 12.67 -0.53
CA ILE A 349 -6.43 11.84 0.66
C ILE A 349 -7.44 12.46 1.62
N LYS A 350 -7.45 13.79 1.76
CA LYS A 350 -8.48 14.48 2.55
C LYS A 350 -9.87 14.40 1.91
N ASP A 351 -9.93 14.33 0.57
CA ASP A 351 -11.20 14.30 -0.17
C ASP A 351 -11.77 12.88 -0.33
N LEU A 352 -10.90 11.85 -0.31
CA LEU A 352 -11.21 10.42 -0.45
C LEU A 352 -12.44 9.92 0.34
N PRO A 353 -12.66 10.32 1.62
CA PRO A 353 -13.85 9.91 2.38
C PRO A 353 -15.19 10.36 1.79
N ARG A 354 -15.19 11.39 0.93
CA ARG A 354 -16.39 11.90 0.25
C ARG A 354 -16.72 11.10 -1.02
N HIS A 355 -15.77 10.31 -1.53
CA HIS A 355 -15.93 9.53 -2.75
C HIS A 355 -16.39 8.10 -2.47
N ASN A 356 -17.19 7.55 -3.38
CA ASN A 356 -17.65 6.17 -3.28
C ASN A 356 -17.61 5.48 -4.65
N THR A 357 -17.02 4.29 -4.69
CA THR A 357 -16.79 3.52 -5.93
C THR A 357 -17.85 2.44 -6.17
N PHE A 358 -18.74 2.20 -5.20
CA PHE A 358 -19.73 1.12 -5.25
C PHE A 358 -21.18 1.59 -5.12
N SER A 359 -21.41 2.78 -4.57
CA SER A 359 -22.74 3.38 -4.43
C SER A 359 -22.75 4.84 -4.85
N TYR A 360 -23.91 5.31 -5.30
CA TYR A 360 -24.12 6.72 -5.64
C TYR A 360 -24.15 7.56 -4.37
N VAL A 361 -23.20 8.49 -4.25
CA VAL A 361 -23.15 9.50 -3.18
C VAL A 361 -23.65 10.87 -3.64
N ASN A 362 -23.85 11.05 -4.93
CA ASN A 362 -24.40 12.25 -5.54
C ASN A 362 -25.73 11.88 -6.21
N LYS A 363 -26.81 12.56 -5.86
CA LYS A 363 -28.16 12.34 -6.37
C LYS A 363 -28.91 13.65 -6.23
N GLU A 364 -29.71 14.01 -7.23
CA GLU A 364 -30.48 15.26 -7.23
C GLU A 364 -29.59 16.50 -6.95
N SER A 365 -28.37 16.50 -7.50
CA SER A 365 -27.40 17.59 -7.38
C SER A 365 -27.70 18.75 -8.32
N LEU A 366 -28.46 18.51 -9.38
CA LEU A 366 -28.95 19.52 -10.31
C LEU A 366 -30.39 19.86 -9.96
N GLU A 367 -30.66 21.14 -9.72
CA GLU A 367 -32.01 21.67 -9.52
C GLU A 367 -32.75 21.82 -10.85
N GLU A 368 -34.09 21.92 -10.81
CA GLU A 368 -34.89 22.13 -12.03
C GLU A 368 -34.51 23.40 -12.79
N GLU A 369 -33.97 24.41 -12.11
CA GLU A 369 -33.46 25.63 -12.74
C GLU A 369 -32.36 25.33 -13.78
N TYR A 370 -31.43 24.42 -13.46
CA TYR A 370 -30.40 23.97 -14.41
C TYR A 370 -31.03 23.40 -15.69
N PHE A 371 -32.00 22.51 -15.53
CA PHE A 371 -32.66 21.87 -16.68
C PHE A 371 -33.48 22.86 -17.49
N MET A 372 -34.15 23.82 -16.84
CA MET A 372 -34.86 24.89 -17.53
C MET A 372 -33.90 25.75 -18.36
N GLU A 373 -32.73 26.10 -17.82
CA GLU A 373 -31.73 26.88 -18.55
C GLU A 373 -31.15 26.12 -19.75
N ALA A 374 -30.83 24.83 -19.58
CA ALA A 374 -30.39 23.98 -20.69
C ALA A 374 -31.50 23.78 -21.75
N GLN A 375 -32.77 23.72 -21.33
CA GLN A 375 -33.90 23.53 -22.25
C GLN A 375 -34.12 24.75 -23.16
N LYS A 376 -33.84 25.97 -22.68
CA LYS A 376 -33.93 27.21 -23.48
C LYS A 376 -32.97 27.22 -24.67
N THR A 377 -31.88 26.45 -24.60
CA THR A 377 -30.81 26.47 -25.61
C THR A 377 -30.82 25.27 -26.54
N LEU A 378 -31.83 24.39 -26.45
CA LEU A 378 -31.93 23.19 -27.32
C LEU A 378 -32.01 23.53 -28.81
N ASP A 379 -32.55 24.70 -29.17
CA ASP A 379 -32.63 25.16 -30.56
C ASP A 379 -31.30 25.75 -31.07
N ASN A 380 -30.34 26.03 -30.18
CA ASN A 380 -28.97 26.31 -30.58
C ASN A 380 -28.34 25.00 -31.10
N GLY A 381 -27.94 24.99 -32.37
CA GLY A 381 -27.47 23.82 -33.13
C GLY A 381 -26.11 23.24 -32.71
N TYR A 382 -25.67 23.51 -31.48
CA TYR A 382 -24.38 23.11 -30.96
C TYR A 382 -24.46 22.60 -29.51
N LEU A 383 -23.58 21.65 -29.19
CA LEU A 383 -23.11 21.36 -27.84
C LEU A 383 -21.67 21.83 -27.71
N TYR A 384 -21.28 22.23 -26.51
CA TYR A 384 -19.95 22.78 -26.24
C TYR A 384 -19.16 21.81 -25.36
N ILE A 385 -17.94 21.50 -25.76
CA ILE A 385 -16.98 20.69 -25.00
C ILE A 385 -15.95 21.64 -24.41
N VAL A 386 -15.83 21.63 -23.08
CA VAL A 386 -14.92 22.50 -22.35
C VAL A 386 -13.78 21.66 -21.79
N LEU A 387 -12.55 21.96 -22.20
CA LEU A 387 -11.34 21.37 -21.64
C LEU A 387 -10.68 22.38 -20.72
N SER A 388 -10.43 21.99 -19.47
CA SER A 388 -9.96 22.94 -18.46
C SER A 388 -8.66 22.49 -17.78
N SER A 389 -7.84 23.50 -17.47
CA SER A 389 -6.63 23.40 -16.68
C SER A 389 -6.79 24.26 -15.44
N THR A 390 -7.36 23.67 -14.39
CA THR A 390 -7.84 24.39 -13.20
C THR A 390 -6.94 24.19 -11.99
N GLY A 391 -5.98 23.24 -12.08
CA GLY A 391 -5.04 22.96 -11.00
C GLY A 391 -5.66 22.23 -9.79
N SER A 392 -6.81 21.58 -9.93
CA SER A 392 -7.37 20.70 -8.89
C SER A 392 -6.36 19.61 -8.48
N ALA A 393 -6.42 19.11 -7.24
CA ALA A 393 -5.45 18.13 -6.75
C ALA A 393 -5.46 16.85 -7.60
N ALA A 394 -6.64 16.34 -7.96
CA ALA A 394 -6.81 15.23 -8.91
C ALA A 394 -6.27 15.59 -10.30
N GLY A 395 -6.58 16.78 -10.83
CA GLY A 395 -6.10 17.27 -12.12
C GLY A 395 -4.58 17.44 -12.20
N LYS A 396 -3.92 17.86 -11.11
CA LYS A 396 -2.45 17.98 -11.04
C LYS A 396 -1.76 16.63 -11.08
N ILE A 397 -2.33 15.60 -10.44
CA ILE A 397 -1.78 14.24 -10.52
C ILE A 397 -1.99 13.66 -11.92
N ILE A 398 -3.20 13.80 -12.49
CA ILE A 398 -3.49 13.38 -13.87
C ILE A 398 -2.54 14.09 -14.84
N GLY A 399 -2.36 15.40 -14.72
CA GLY A 399 -1.49 16.18 -15.61
C GLY A 399 -0.02 15.80 -15.51
N LYS A 400 0.48 15.46 -14.31
CA LYS A 400 1.87 15.01 -14.13
C LYS A 400 2.10 13.57 -14.62
N VAL A 401 1.14 12.66 -14.38
CA VAL A 401 1.18 11.28 -14.87
C VAL A 401 1.02 11.22 -16.38
N THR A 402 0.17 12.06 -16.96
CA THR A 402 -0.09 12.08 -18.42
C THR A 402 0.82 13.04 -19.19
N LYS A 403 1.60 13.88 -18.50
CA LYS A 403 2.41 14.98 -19.05
C LYS A 403 1.61 15.97 -19.93
N ARG A 404 0.35 16.25 -19.58
CA ARG A 404 -0.57 17.07 -20.41
C ARG A 404 -1.26 18.16 -19.62
N GLU A 405 -1.50 19.29 -20.29
CA GLU A 405 -1.95 20.56 -19.70
C GLU A 405 -3.44 20.56 -19.30
N TYR A 406 -4.31 19.91 -20.07
CA TYR A 406 -5.76 19.85 -19.83
C TYR A 406 -6.18 18.49 -19.28
N ALA A 407 -6.54 18.46 -18.00
CA ALA A 407 -6.80 17.23 -17.25
C ALA A 407 -8.29 17.04 -16.88
N HIS A 408 -9.17 17.96 -17.31
CA HIS A 408 -10.60 17.92 -17.01
C HIS A 408 -11.42 18.27 -18.26
N ALA A 409 -12.59 17.64 -18.41
CA ALA A 409 -13.48 17.79 -19.57
C ALA A 409 -14.94 17.90 -19.14
N SER A 410 -15.67 18.85 -19.70
CA SER A 410 -17.06 19.15 -19.35
C SER A 410 -17.89 19.36 -20.61
N ILE A 411 -19.22 19.32 -20.48
CA ILE A 411 -20.16 19.66 -21.57
C ILE A 411 -21.01 20.85 -21.17
N SER A 412 -21.39 21.70 -22.12
CA SER A 412 -22.34 22.81 -21.94
C SER A 412 -23.35 22.81 -23.10
N PHE A 413 -24.59 23.21 -22.80
CA PHE A 413 -25.66 23.36 -23.80
C PHE A 413 -25.68 24.75 -24.43
N ASP A 414 -25.00 25.71 -23.84
CA ASP A 414 -24.98 27.12 -24.23
C ASP A 414 -23.56 27.69 -24.40
N GLU A 415 -23.44 28.70 -25.25
CA GLU A 415 -22.18 29.38 -25.59
C GLU A 415 -21.64 30.22 -24.44
N GLU A 416 -22.54 30.75 -23.60
CA GLU A 416 -22.21 31.57 -22.42
C GLU A 416 -21.74 30.71 -21.25
N LEU A 417 -21.71 29.38 -21.43
CA LEU A 417 -21.21 28.40 -20.49
C LEU A 417 -21.94 28.38 -19.13
N LYS A 418 -23.21 28.82 -19.09
CA LYS A 418 -24.04 28.79 -17.88
C LYS A 418 -24.43 27.38 -17.46
N THR A 419 -24.49 26.47 -18.43
CA THR A 419 -24.94 25.08 -18.25
C THR A 419 -23.78 24.07 -18.24
N ILE A 420 -22.54 24.52 -17.94
CA ILE A 420 -21.41 23.59 -17.82
C ILE A 420 -21.73 22.53 -16.77
N ILE A 421 -21.53 21.28 -17.16
CA ILE A 421 -21.72 20.13 -16.31
C ILE A 421 -20.63 19.09 -16.54
N SER A 422 -20.20 18.46 -15.46
CA SER A 422 -19.30 17.31 -15.54
C SER A 422 -19.41 16.41 -14.32
N TYR A 423 -18.65 15.31 -14.35
CA TYR A 423 -18.32 14.56 -13.16
C TYR A 423 -17.13 15.22 -12.47
N ASN A 424 -17.30 15.73 -11.25
CA ASN A 424 -16.24 16.40 -10.49
C ASN A 424 -16.21 15.97 -9.01
N GLY A 425 -15.22 16.48 -8.27
CA GLY A 425 -14.99 16.14 -6.87
C GLY A 425 -15.99 16.74 -5.87
N GLY A 426 -16.94 17.58 -6.30
CA GLY A 426 -17.87 18.28 -5.43
C GLY A 426 -17.16 19.31 -4.54
N GLU A 427 -17.33 20.60 -4.83
CA GLU A 427 -16.68 21.65 -4.03
C GLU A 427 -17.49 21.94 -2.76
N ASN A 428 -16.94 21.61 -1.58
CA ASN A 428 -17.36 21.91 -0.19
C ASN A 428 -18.84 21.73 0.25
N ILE A 429 -19.82 21.73 -0.66
CA ILE A 429 -21.26 21.70 -0.43
C ILE A 429 -21.87 20.46 -1.10
N TYR A 430 -21.40 20.09 -2.30
CA TYR A 430 -21.95 18.97 -3.08
C TYR A 430 -21.10 17.70 -2.95
N SER A 431 -21.76 16.55 -2.98
CA SER A 431 -21.09 15.25 -3.02
C SER A 431 -20.38 15.03 -4.38
N PRO A 432 -19.25 14.29 -4.41
CA PRO A 432 -18.56 13.98 -5.67
C PRO A 432 -19.43 13.17 -6.63
N GLY A 433 -19.51 13.60 -7.90
CA GLY A 433 -20.39 13.02 -8.90
C GLY A 433 -20.72 14.02 -10.01
N LEU A 434 -21.89 13.87 -10.61
CA LEU A 434 -22.42 14.80 -11.60
C LEU A 434 -22.80 16.11 -10.92
N ASN A 435 -22.17 17.21 -11.29
CA ASN A 435 -22.45 18.54 -10.74
C ASN A 435 -22.35 19.59 -11.84
N GLN A 436 -23.16 20.64 -11.72
CA GLN A 436 -22.96 21.86 -12.49
C GLN A 436 -21.62 22.50 -12.07
N GLU A 437 -20.91 23.08 -13.03
CA GLU A 437 -19.66 23.81 -12.77
C GLU A 437 -19.88 25.30 -13.01
N MET A 438 -19.42 26.12 -12.07
CA MET A 438 -19.42 27.57 -12.25
C MET A 438 -17.99 28.01 -12.56
N ILE A 439 -17.84 28.89 -13.54
CA ILE A 439 -16.54 29.29 -14.08
C ILE A 439 -15.66 29.94 -12.99
N GLU A 440 -16.31 30.65 -12.08
CA GLU A 440 -15.71 31.35 -10.94
C GLU A 440 -14.98 30.40 -9.98
N PHE A 441 -15.39 29.12 -9.92
CA PHE A 441 -14.79 28.11 -9.06
C PHE A 441 -13.59 27.38 -9.69
N PHE A 442 -13.33 27.60 -10.98
CA PHE A 442 -12.16 27.02 -11.64
C PHE A 442 -10.83 27.69 -11.28
N ASN A 443 -10.86 28.82 -10.56
CA ASN A 443 -9.67 29.64 -10.29
C ASN A 443 -8.86 29.17 -9.07
N LYS A 444 -8.19 28.01 -9.19
CA LYS A 444 -7.31 27.47 -8.12
C LYS A 444 -5.81 27.70 -8.38
N LYS A 445 -5.44 28.38 -9.48
CA LYS A 445 -4.07 28.78 -9.84
C LYS A 445 -4.03 30.04 -10.71
N LYS A 446 -2.92 30.78 -10.65
CA LYS A 446 -2.66 32.03 -11.40
C LYS A 446 -2.68 31.88 -12.93
N ASP A 447 -2.56 30.68 -13.47
CA ASP A 447 -2.52 30.38 -14.90
C ASP A 447 -3.71 29.51 -15.37
N ALA A 448 -4.75 29.38 -14.53
CA ALA A 448 -5.90 28.55 -14.85
C ALA A 448 -6.61 29.05 -16.11
N ASN A 449 -6.91 28.13 -17.04
CA ASN A 449 -7.55 28.47 -18.30
C ASN A 449 -8.45 27.35 -18.81
N ILE A 450 -9.38 27.70 -19.70
CA ILE A 450 -10.28 26.79 -20.39
C ILE A 450 -10.16 26.96 -21.90
N ILE A 451 -10.33 25.86 -22.63
CA ILE A 451 -10.53 25.84 -24.07
C ILE A 451 -11.93 25.32 -24.37
N VAL A 452 -12.65 26.04 -25.21
CA VAL A 452 -14.02 25.71 -25.61
C VAL A 452 -14.03 25.28 -27.07
N TYR A 453 -14.60 24.10 -27.31
CA TYR A 453 -14.94 23.61 -28.64
C TYR A 453 -16.45 23.49 -28.75
N LYS A 454 -16.98 23.53 -29.97
CA LYS A 454 -18.39 23.21 -30.25
C LYS A 454 -18.50 22.09 -31.27
N ILE A 455 -19.53 21.26 -31.11
CA ILE A 455 -19.92 20.19 -32.02
C ILE A 455 -21.35 20.43 -32.47
N LYS A 456 -21.62 20.27 -33.77
CA LYS A 456 -22.98 20.40 -34.31
C LYS A 456 -23.87 19.33 -33.70
N ALA A 457 -25.01 19.73 -33.15
CA ALA A 457 -25.98 18.85 -32.53
C ALA A 457 -27.38 19.35 -32.85
N THR A 458 -28.26 18.44 -33.31
CA THR A 458 -29.67 18.80 -33.53
C THR A 458 -30.40 18.98 -32.19
N ARG A 459 -31.55 19.66 -32.21
CA ARG A 459 -32.43 19.78 -31.05
C ARG A 459 -32.72 18.42 -30.41
N GLU A 460 -33.06 17.41 -31.23
CA GLU A 460 -33.34 16.04 -30.78
C GLU A 460 -32.14 15.40 -30.10
N GLN A 461 -30.93 15.54 -30.65
CA GLN A 461 -29.70 15.03 -30.04
C GLN A 461 -29.42 15.69 -28.69
N LYS A 462 -29.63 17.01 -28.59
CA LYS A 462 -29.50 17.74 -27.32
C LYS A 462 -30.53 17.29 -26.30
N GLU A 463 -31.77 17.05 -26.71
CA GLU A 463 -32.82 16.49 -25.84
C GLU A 463 -32.43 15.09 -25.32
N ILE A 464 -31.83 14.24 -26.15
CA ILE A 464 -31.32 12.93 -25.73
C ILE A 464 -30.26 13.09 -24.63
N VAL A 465 -29.28 13.98 -24.83
CA VAL A 465 -28.25 14.25 -23.82
C VAL A 465 -28.88 14.77 -22.52
N LEU A 466 -29.75 15.78 -22.61
CA LEU A 466 -30.38 16.40 -21.44
C LEU A 466 -31.24 15.40 -20.65
N ASN A 467 -31.97 14.53 -21.36
CA ASN A 467 -32.75 13.46 -20.74
C ASN A 467 -31.87 12.40 -20.08
N GLU A 468 -30.74 12.03 -20.66
CA GLU A 468 -29.82 11.09 -20.02
C GLU A 468 -29.16 11.73 -18.78
N ILE A 469 -28.81 13.02 -18.83
CA ILE A 469 -28.34 13.78 -17.66
C ILE A 469 -29.40 13.78 -16.55
N ARG A 470 -30.66 14.05 -16.88
CA ARG A 470 -31.78 14.02 -15.93
C ARG A 470 -31.94 12.64 -15.28
N LYS A 471 -31.89 11.57 -16.09
CA LYS A 471 -31.91 10.20 -15.57
C LYS A 471 -30.72 9.91 -14.65
N ILE A 472 -29.51 10.38 -14.98
CA ILE A 472 -28.32 10.19 -14.13
C ILE A 472 -28.51 10.96 -12.81
N ASN A 473 -29.03 12.18 -12.85
CA ASN A 473 -29.31 13.00 -11.67
C ASN A 473 -30.32 12.31 -10.74
N GLU A 474 -31.38 11.72 -11.30
CA GLU A 474 -32.43 10.99 -10.57
C GLU A 474 -31.97 9.60 -10.07
N GLN A 475 -31.15 8.89 -10.84
CA GLN A 475 -30.66 7.56 -10.45
C GLN A 475 -29.51 7.65 -9.45
N GLY A 476 -28.75 8.74 -9.52
CA GLY A 476 -27.53 8.97 -8.76
C GLY A 476 -26.27 8.67 -9.57
N SER A 477 -25.18 9.30 -9.12
CA SER A 477 -23.86 9.27 -9.72
C SER A 477 -22.75 9.30 -8.66
N SER A 478 -21.51 9.01 -9.05
CA SER A 478 -20.31 9.25 -8.22
C SER A 478 -19.07 9.46 -9.06
N TYR A 479 -18.12 10.25 -8.55
CA TYR A 479 -16.83 10.47 -9.19
C TYR A 479 -15.87 9.29 -8.95
N ASN A 480 -15.33 8.70 -10.03
CA ASN A 480 -14.47 7.51 -9.94
C ASN A 480 -13.01 7.85 -9.56
N LEU A 481 -12.77 8.32 -8.34
CA LEU A 481 -11.41 8.70 -7.89
C LEU A 481 -10.43 7.51 -7.87
N LEU A 482 -10.89 6.32 -7.48
CA LEU A 482 -10.09 5.08 -7.53
C LEU A 482 -9.79 4.63 -8.97
N GLY A 483 -10.57 5.11 -9.93
CA GLY A 483 -10.37 4.99 -11.36
C GLY A 483 -8.97 5.39 -11.84
N LEU A 484 -8.29 6.29 -11.10
CA LEU A 484 -7.00 6.87 -11.47
C LEU A 484 -5.86 5.86 -11.33
N PHE A 485 -6.11 4.83 -10.53
CA PHE A 485 -5.21 3.75 -10.20
C PHE A 485 -5.73 2.42 -10.76
N LEU A 486 -7.04 2.30 -11.04
CA LEU A 486 -7.68 1.09 -11.53
C LEU A 486 -8.71 1.46 -12.63
N PRO A 487 -8.55 1.06 -13.90
CA PRO A 487 -9.39 1.54 -15.03
C PRO A 487 -10.81 0.95 -15.06
N TYR A 488 -11.39 0.63 -13.90
CA TYR A 488 -12.64 -0.12 -13.81
C TYR A 488 -13.70 0.64 -13.01
N SER A 489 -14.94 0.58 -13.50
CA SER A 489 -16.11 1.09 -12.80
C SER A 489 -17.09 -0.05 -12.56
N CYS A 490 -17.49 -0.24 -11.30
CA CYS A 490 -18.30 -1.39 -10.88
C CYS A 490 -19.81 -1.14 -11.00
N LYS A 491 -20.22 0.06 -11.43
CA LYS A 491 -21.64 0.46 -11.56
C LYS A 491 -21.79 1.55 -12.63
N LYS A 492 -22.86 1.50 -13.42
CA LYS A 492 -23.25 2.59 -14.36
C LYS A 492 -23.29 3.92 -13.59
N ASN A 493 -22.95 5.06 -14.19
CA ASN A 493 -22.94 6.39 -13.54
C ASN A 493 -21.86 6.58 -12.45
N ILE A 494 -20.83 5.73 -12.40
CA ILE A 494 -19.60 6.00 -11.68
C ILE A 494 -18.49 6.16 -12.71
N MET A 495 -18.04 7.39 -12.97
CA MET A 495 -17.17 7.67 -14.11
C MET A 495 -16.29 8.91 -13.91
N PHE A 496 -15.31 9.08 -14.79
CA PHE A 496 -14.56 10.33 -14.94
C PHE A 496 -15.31 11.33 -15.81
N CYS A 497 -14.88 12.59 -15.73
CA CYS A 497 -15.38 13.69 -16.53
C CYS A 497 -15.28 13.42 -18.05
N SER A 498 -14.16 12.89 -18.54
CA SER A 498 -13.98 12.54 -19.95
C SER A 498 -14.87 11.38 -20.41
N GLN A 499 -15.04 10.37 -19.55
CA GLN A 499 -15.90 9.22 -19.82
C GLN A 499 -17.37 9.66 -19.89
N PHE A 500 -17.78 10.59 -19.01
CA PHE A 500 -19.10 11.20 -19.03
C PHE A 500 -19.35 11.97 -20.33
N VAL A 501 -18.47 12.89 -20.70
CA VAL A 501 -18.61 13.68 -21.94
C VAL A 501 -18.72 12.75 -23.15
N TYR A 502 -17.85 11.75 -23.25
CA TYR A 502 -17.89 10.80 -24.37
C TYR A 502 -19.16 9.94 -24.37
N THR A 503 -19.65 9.53 -23.20
CA THR A 503 -20.91 8.79 -23.07
C THR A 503 -22.09 9.64 -23.54
N MET A 504 -22.12 10.93 -23.19
CA MET A 504 -23.16 11.87 -23.64
C MET A 504 -23.15 12.04 -25.16
N LEU A 505 -21.97 12.20 -25.76
CA LEU A 505 -21.86 12.24 -27.22
C LEU A 505 -22.35 10.92 -27.83
N LYS A 506 -21.94 9.78 -27.27
CA LYS A 506 -22.29 8.47 -27.78
C LYS A 506 -23.79 8.15 -27.72
N VAL A 507 -24.48 8.51 -26.63
CA VAL A 507 -25.93 8.28 -26.55
C VAL A 507 -26.71 9.14 -27.54
N ALA A 508 -26.17 10.29 -27.92
CA ALA A 508 -26.73 11.19 -28.93
C ALA A 508 -26.21 10.93 -30.35
N ASN A 509 -25.38 9.89 -30.56
CA ASN A 509 -24.75 9.57 -31.83
C ASN A 509 -23.94 10.75 -32.40
N LEU A 510 -23.17 11.41 -31.54
CA LEU A 510 -22.28 12.55 -31.81
C LEU A 510 -20.80 12.18 -31.63
N GLU A 511 -20.47 10.94 -31.29
CA GLU A 511 -19.09 10.49 -31.20
C GLU A 511 -18.41 10.51 -32.58
N TYR A 512 -17.21 11.06 -32.64
CA TYR A 512 -16.43 11.22 -33.87
C TYR A 512 -15.10 10.44 -33.83
N PHE A 513 -14.85 9.74 -32.73
CA PHE A 513 -13.74 8.80 -32.60
C PHE A 513 -14.21 7.54 -31.87
N ASN A 514 -13.60 6.40 -32.22
CA ASN A 514 -13.97 5.11 -31.64
C ASN A 514 -13.03 4.74 -30.50
N LYS A 515 -13.55 4.73 -29.28
CA LYS A 515 -12.84 4.26 -28.10
C LYS A 515 -13.83 3.67 -27.10
N LYS A 516 -13.37 2.74 -26.27
CA LYS A 516 -14.18 2.28 -25.14
C LYS A 516 -14.38 3.46 -24.17
N PRO A 517 -15.61 3.79 -23.75
CA PRO A 517 -15.87 4.93 -22.86
C PRO A 517 -14.96 4.94 -21.64
N GLU A 518 -14.66 3.77 -21.07
CA GLU A 518 -13.83 3.60 -19.88
C GLU A 518 -12.37 4.01 -20.09
N GLU A 519 -11.90 4.03 -21.34
CA GLU A 519 -10.51 4.34 -21.70
C GLU A 519 -10.34 5.79 -22.19
N VAL A 520 -11.43 6.57 -22.28
CA VAL A 520 -11.39 7.94 -22.82
C VAL A 520 -10.76 8.91 -21.84
N ARG A 521 -9.77 9.66 -22.33
CA ARG A 521 -9.05 10.71 -21.60
C ARG A 521 -9.48 12.09 -22.11
N PRO A 522 -9.38 13.16 -21.30
CA PRO A 522 -9.75 14.52 -21.72
C PRO A 522 -9.09 14.99 -23.02
N THR A 523 -7.82 14.66 -23.24
CA THR A 523 -7.10 15.08 -24.45
C THR A 523 -7.49 14.30 -25.71
N ASP A 524 -8.12 13.14 -25.57
CA ASP A 524 -8.55 12.33 -26.72
C ASP A 524 -9.59 13.07 -27.57
N PHE A 525 -10.39 13.97 -26.98
CA PHE A 525 -11.36 14.79 -27.72
C PHE A 525 -10.70 15.68 -28.79
N VAL A 526 -9.45 16.09 -28.59
CA VAL A 526 -8.73 16.92 -29.57
C VAL A 526 -7.77 16.07 -30.40
N GLU A 527 -7.09 15.11 -29.77
CA GLU A 527 -6.06 14.30 -30.46
C GLU A 527 -6.62 13.26 -31.42
N LEU A 528 -7.84 12.78 -31.16
CA LEU A 528 -8.51 11.79 -32.01
C LEU A 528 -9.54 12.44 -32.95
N ASP A 529 -9.59 13.77 -33.01
CA ASP A 529 -10.43 14.51 -33.95
C ASP A 529 -9.79 14.57 -35.35
N TYR A 530 -9.56 13.40 -35.95
CA TYR A 530 -8.89 13.29 -37.25
C TYR A 530 -9.68 13.96 -38.39
N GLU A 531 -11.02 13.94 -38.28
CA GLU A 531 -11.95 14.50 -39.26
C GLU A 531 -12.31 15.98 -38.98
N ARG A 532 -11.74 16.59 -37.92
CA ARG A 532 -11.96 17.99 -37.52
C ARG A 532 -13.44 18.33 -37.33
N VAL A 533 -14.15 17.45 -36.64
CA VAL A 533 -15.56 17.59 -36.31
C VAL A 533 -15.77 18.71 -35.28
N LEU A 534 -14.81 18.93 -34.38
CA LEU A 534 -14.88 20.02 -33.41
C LEU A 534 -14.47 21.35 -34.02
N GLU A 535 -15.30 22.37 -33.83
CA GLU A 535 -14.97 23.76 -34.14
C GLU A 535 -14.43 24.43 -32.87
N TYR A 536 -13.20 24.96 -32.92
CA TYR A 536 -12.65 25.76 -31.83
C TYR A 536 -13.42 27.08 -31.68
N CYS A 537 -13.84 27.40 -30.45
CA CYS A 537 -14.51 28.67 -30.14
C CYS A 537 -13.53 29.68 -29.57
N SER A 538 -12.94 29.36 -28.41
CA SER A 538 -12.13 30.30 -27.65
C SER A 538 -11.24 29.60 -26.63
N LYS A 539 -10.22 30.33 -26.17
CA LYS A 539 -9.41 30.00 -24.99
C LYS A 539 -9.52 31.18 -24.05
N MET A 540 -9.89 30.93 -22.80
CA MET A 540 -10.11 31.98 -21.80
C MET A 540 -9.23 31.72 -20.58
N PHE A 541 -8.51 32.75 -20.12
CA PHE A 541 -7.80 32.69 -18.84
C PHE A 541 -8.77 33.08 -17.72
N LEU A 542 -8.91 32.20 -16.74
CA LEU A 542 -9.93 32.32 -15.70
C LEU A 542 -9.66 33.47 -14.72
N ASN A 543 -8.44 34.00 -14.69
CA ASN A 543 -8.08 35.20 -13.93
C ASN A 543 -8.50 36.51 -14.60
N GLU A 544 -8.80 36.51 -15.89
CA GLU A 544 -9.23 37.69 -16.66
C GLU A 544 -10.76 37.82 -16.75
N ILE A 545 -11.51 36.80 -16.30
CA ILE A 545 -12.98 36.74 -16.32
C ILE A 545 -13.58 37.26 -14.99
N LEU A 546 -12.76 37.33 -13.92
CA LEU A 546 -13.17 37.69 -12.56
C LEU A 546 -12.82 39.13 -12.15
N GLU A 547 -12.15 39.88 -13.04
CA GLU A 547 -12.00 41.35 -12.99
C GLU A 547 -13.05 42.01 -13.90
#